data_AF-A0A7V8AGV4-F1
#
_entry.id   AF-A0A7V8AGV4-F1
#
_cell.length_a   1.000
_cell.length_b   1.000
_cell.length_c   1.000
_cell.angle_alpha   90.00
_cell.angle_beta   90.00
_cell.angle_gamma   90.00
#
_symmetry.space_group_name_H-M   'P 1'
#
loop_
_entity.id
_entity.type
_entity.pdbx_description
1 polymer ?
#
loop_
_entity_poly.entity_id
_entity_poly.type
_entity_poly.pdbx_seq_one_letter_code
_entity_poly.pdbx_strand_id
1 'polypeptide(L)'
;MLIGTIFYSGAFAAAYAWALAWILERRDRKYGQGSVSSADSLGAGLYVFAFIFFSNLLIVSTKPAYAGFYAGALITALAGFCLYKESVYKVRARRVKHRRRAEVRLLEHHIVKDPGNASYYERLSEVYESLGDKTKALETARMAAKLEPTVSNHWRLKNLEE
;
A
#
# COMPACT_ATOMS: atom_id res chain seq x y z
N MET A 1 38.27 16.06 -11.72
CA MET A 1 37.13 15.40 -12.41
C MET A 1 36.53 14.24 -11.60
N LEU A 2 37.35 13.38 -10.99
CA LEU A 2 36.90 12.18 -10.25
C LEU A 2 35.96 12.49 -9.05
N ILE A 3 36.24 13.54 -8.28
CA ILE A 3 35.40 13.97 -7.15
C ILE A 3 33.98 14.39 -7.61
N GLY A 4 33.88 15.11 -8.73
CA GLY A 4 32.59 15.52 -9.30
C GLY A 4 31.76 14.34 -9.79
N THR A 5 32.41 13.32 -10.36
CA THR A 5 31.76 12.08 -10.80
C THR A 5 31.21 11.26 -9.63
N ILE A 6 31.96 11.16 -8.53
CA ILE A 6 31.51 10.49 -7.30
C ILE A 6 30.28 11.21 -6.74
N PHE A 7 30.33 12.54 -6.67
CA PHE A 7 29.21 13.33 -6.16
C PHE A 7 27.96 13.18 -7.03
N TYR A 8 28.10 13.26 -8.35
CA TYR A 8 26.99 13.04 -9.30
C TYR A 8 26.38 11.64 -9.14
N SER A 9 27.21 10.60 -9.14
CA SER A 9 26.75 9.21 -9.06
C SER A 9 26.06 8.93 -7.73
N GLY A 10 26.58 9.49 -6.63
CA GLY A 10 25.98 9.41 -5.30
C GLY A 10 24.63 10.10 -5.22
N ALA A 11 24.55 11.35 -5.68
CA ALA A 11 23.31 12.12 -5.68
C ALA A 11 22.23 11.45 -6.55
N PHE A 12 22.60 10.96 -7.75
CA PHE A 12 21.69 10.26 -8.65
C PHE A 12 21.16 8.96 -8.05
N ALA A 13 22.05 8.12 -7.48
CA ALA A 13 21.65 6.89 -6.83
C ALA A 13 20.73 7.14 -5.62
N ALA A 14 21.02 8.19 -4.82
CA ALA A 14 20.19 8.58 -3.69
C ALA A 14 18.79 9.01 -4.14
N ALA A 15 18.70 9.87 -5.15
CA ALA A 15 17.43 10.31 -5.72
C ALA A 15 16.62 9.14 -6.29
N TYR A 16 17.28 8.20 -6.97
CA TYR A 16 16.62 7.01 -7.51
C TYR A 16 16.09 6.08 -6.43
N ALA A 17 16.91 5.77 -5.42
CA ALA A 17 16.52 4.92 -4.30
C ALA A 17 15.38 5.55 -3.50
N TRP A 18 15.43 6.87 -3.28
CA TRP A 18 14.35 7.62 -2.65
C TRP A 18 13.05 7.55 -3.45
N ALA A 19 13.11 7.76 -4.77
CA ALA A 19 11.93 7.65 -5.64
C ALA A 19 11.33 6.23 -5.63
N LEU A 20 12.18 5.20 -5.63
CA LEU A 20 11.74 3.81 -5.54
C LEU A 20 11.05 3.52 -4.20
N ALA A 21 11.66 3.95 -3.09
CA ALA A 21 11.08 3.82 -1.75
C ALA A 21 9.71 4.51 -1.67
N TRP A 22 9.62 5.72 -2.21
CA TRP A 22 8.36 6.46 -2.29
C TRP A 22 7.29 5.71 -3.11
N ILE A 23 7.63 5.11 -4.25
CA ILE A 23 6.71 4.28 -5.06
C ILE A 23 6.21 3.06 -4.26
N LEU A 24 7.10 2.42 -3.49
CA LEU A 24 6.75 1.26 -2.66
C LEU A 24 5.84 1.64 -1.50
N GLU A 25 6.16 2.73 -0.78
CA GLU A 25 5.38 3.22 0.35
C GLU A 25 4.01 3.78 -0.07
N ARG A 26 3.91 4.33 -1.29
CA ARG A 26 2.66 4.86 -1.85
C ARG A 26 1.53 3.82 -1.90
N ARG A 27 1.87 2.52 -1.92
CA ARG A 27 0.93 1.40 -1.79
C ARG A 27 0.05 1.53 -0.54
N ASP A 28 0.68 1.84 0.59
CA ASP A 28 0.03 1.84 1.89
C ASP A 28 -0.88 3.06 2.00
N ARG A 29 -0.29 4.25 1.81
CA ARG A 29 -0.99 5.54 1.93
C ARG A 29 -2.21 5.68 1.01
N LYS A 30 -2.13 5.18 -0.23
CA LYS A 30 -3.19 5.40 -1.24
C LYS A 30 -4.20 4.27 -1.34
N TYR A 31 -3.79 3.02 -1.07
CA TYR A 31 -4.65 1.86 -1.30
C TYR A 31 -4.97 1.04 -0.05
N GLY A 32 -4.40 1.39 1.12
CA GLY A 32 -4.67 0.71 2.39
C GLY A 32 -4.38 -0.79 2.35
N GLN A 33 -3.36 -1.21 1.58
CA GLN A 33 -3.04 -2.62 1.33
C GLN A 33 -2.03 -3.21 2.32
N GLY A 34 -1.89 -2.60 3.49
CA GLY A 34 -0.97 -2.95 4.55
C GLY A 34 0.41 -2.32 4.38
N SER A 35 1.12 -2.17 5.50
CA SER A 35 2.48 -1.67 5.55
C SER A 35 3.44 -2.70 4.94
N VAL A 36 4.33 -2.23 4.08
CA VAL A 36 5.56 -2.97 3.79
C VAL A 36 6.45 -2.81 5.01
N SER A 37 7.03 -3.89 5.52
CA SER A 37 8.01 -3.79 6.61
C SER A 37 9.07 -2.78 6.21
N SER A 38 9.30 -1.77 7.04
CA SER A 38 10.29 -0.72 6.77
C SER A 38 11.69 -1.32 6.51
N ALA A 39 11.97 -2.50 7.07
CA ALA A 39 13.20 -3.24 6.81
C ALA A 39 13.31 -3.73 5.36
N ASP A 40 12.21 -4.19 4.77
CA ASP A 40 12.19 -4.72 3.40
C ASP A 40 12.34 -3.61 2.36
N SER A 41 11.71 -2.45 2.61
CA SER A 41 11.81 -1.29 1.72
C SER A 41 13.20 -0.64 1.78
N LEU A 42 13.79 -0.55 2.97
CA LEU A 42 15.16 -0.06 3.15
C LEU A 42 16.19 -1.01 2.54
N GLY A 43 16.03 -2.33 2.72
CA GLY A 43 16.88 -3.33 2.10
C GLY A 43 16.87 -3.24 0.58
N ALA A 44 15.68 -3.22 -0.03
CA ALA A 44 15.54 -3.05 -1.47
C ALA A 44 16.14 -1.72 -1.97
N GLY A 45 15.92 -0.62 -1.22
CA GLY A 45 16.49 0.68 -1.53
C GLY A 45 18.02 0.69 -1.49
N LEU A 46 18.63 0.02 -0.52
CA LEU A 46 20.09 -0.07 -0.36
C LEU A 46 20.73 -0.87 -1.50
N TYR A 47 20.16 -2.01 -1.88
CA TYR A 47 20.67 -2.80 -3.01
C TYR A 47 20.60 -2.03 -4.32
N VAL A 48 19.48 -1.35 -4.57
CA VAL A 48 19.31 -0.53 -5.78
C VAL A 48 20.24 0.67 -5.77
N PHE A 49 20.42 1.32 -4.62
CA PHE A 49 21.38 2.41 -4.45
C PHE A 49 22.80 1.96 -4.80
N ALA A 50 23.28 0.87 -4.20
CA ALA A 50 24.63 0.36 -4.45
C ALA A 50 24.81 0.00 -5.93
N PHE A 51 23.85 -0.72 -6.51
CA PHE A 51 23.90 -1.11 -7.91
C PHE A 51 24.01 0.09 -8.85
N ILE A 52 23.13 1.10 -8.67
CA ILE A 52 23.11 2.30 -9.51
C ILE A 52 24.37 3.15 -9.29
N PHE A 53 24.84 3.24 -8.05
CA PHE A 53 26.04 4.00 -7.73
C PHE A 53 27.26 3.42 -8.46
N PHE A 54 27.50 2.11 -8.33
CA PHE A 54 28.65 1.46 -8.97
C PHE A 54 28.54 1.43 -10.50
N SER A 55 27.35 1.17 -11.03
CA SER A 55 27.15 1.16 -12.49
C SER A 55 27.33 2.54 -13.11
N ASN A 56 26.83 3.59 -12.46
CA ASN A 56 26.95 4.96 -12.95
C ASN A 56 28.40 5.46 -12.81
N LEU A 57 29.10 5.12 -11.73
CA LEU A 57 30.52 5.41 -11.55
C LEU A 57 31.37 4.77 -12.67
N LEU A 58 31.11 3.50 -13.00
CA LEU A 58 31.84 2.78 -14.04
C LEU A 58 31.58 3.39 -15.42
N ILE A 59 30.32 3.73 -15.74
CA ILE A 59 29.95 4.29 -17.04
C ILE A 59 30.50 5.70 -17.23
N VAL A 60 30.38 6.58 -16.23
CA VAL A 60 30.91 7.94 -16.33
C VAL A 60 32.44 7.94 -16.40
N SER A 61 33.11 7.01 -15.70
CA SER A 61 34.58 6.91 -15.71
C SER A 61 35.16 6.28 -16.99
N THR A 62 34.45 5.33 -17.62
CA THR A 62 34.96 4.63 -18.81
C THR A 62 34.48 5.25 -20.12
N LYS A 63 33.24 5.74 -20.15
CA LYS A 63 32.53 6.16 -21.36
C LYS A 63 31.56 7.31 -21.08
N PRO A 64 32.07 8.54 -20.80
CA PRO A 64 31.23 9.67 -20.40
C PRO A 64 30.20 10.07 -21.46
N ALA A 65 30.49 9.84 -22.75
CA ALA A 65 29.53 10.07 -23.84
C ALA A 65 28.23 9.27 -23.71
N TYR A 66 28.25 8.13 -23.02
CA TYR A 66 27.08 7.26 -22.83
C TYR A 66 26.35 7.51 -21.51
N ALA A 67 26.89 8.35 -20.62
CA ALA A 67 26.30 8.62 -19.31
C ALA A 67 24.87 9.17 -19.41
N GLY A 68 24.62 10.07 -20.38
CA GLY A 68 23.28 10.62 -20.61
C GLY A 68 22.27 9.55 -21.05
N PHE A 69 22.66 8.68 -21.98
CA PHE A 69 21.81 7.57 -22.43
C PHE A 69 21.52 6.59 -21.29
N TYR A 70 22.53 6.26 -20.48
CA TYR A 70 22.36 5.38 -19.33
C TYR A 70 21.42 5.96 -18.27
N ALA A 71 21.61 7.22 -17.91
CA ALA A 71 20.72 7.91 -16.98
C ALA A 71 19.28 7.98 -17.50
N GLY A 72 19.11 8.28 -18.80
CA GLY A 72 17.80 8.24 -19.47
C GLY A 72 17.15 6.86 -19.41
N ALA A 73 17.92 5.80 -19.70
CA ALA A 73 17.44 4.41 -19.60
C ALA A 73 16.98 4.07 -18.17
N LEU A 74 17.74 4.45 -17.14
CA LEU A 74 17.35 4.22 -15.74
C LEU A 74 16.05 4.96 -15.37
N ILE A 75 15.90 6.22 -15.79
CA ILE A 75 14.70 7.02 -15.54
C ILE A 75 13.48 6.38 -16.22
N THR A 76 13.61 5.96 -17.49
CA THR A 76 12.52 5.29 -18.22
C THR A 76 12.14 3.96 -17.57
N ALA A 77 13.11 3.18 -17.10
CA ALA A 77 12.86 1.94 -16.36
C ALA A 77 12.11 2.21 -15.05
N LEU A 78 12.49 3.25 -14.31
CA LEU A 78 11.80 3.65 -13.08
C LEU A 78 10.36 4.10 -13.34
N ALA A 79 10.14 4.88 -14.41
CA ALA A 79 8.81 5.31 -14.83
C ALA A 79 7.93 4.12 -15.23
N GLY A 80 8.48 3.18 -16.02
CA GLY A 80 7.80 1.94 -16.38
C GLY A 80 7.43 1.09 -15.16
N PHE A 81 8.36 0.95 -14.21
CA PHE A 81 8.11 0.26 -12.94
C PHE A 81 7.02 0.94 -12.11
N CYS A 82 7.01 2.28 -12.05
CA CYS A 82 5.97 3.05 -11.37
C CYS A 82 4.58 2.74 -11.92
N LEU A 83 4.43 2.80 -13.25
CA LEU A 83 3.16 2.50 -13.94
C LEU A 83 2.72 1.05 -13.74
N TYR A 84 3.66 0.11 -13.86
CA TYR A 84 3.40 -1.31 -13.60
C TYR A 84 2.85 -1.51 -12.17
N LYS A 85 3.54 -0.97 -11.16
CA LYS A 85 3.13 -1.10 -9.76
C LYS A 85 1.77 -0.44 -9.50
N GLU A 86 1.52 0.73 -10.09
CA GLU A 86 0.22 1.40 -9.96
C GLU A 86 -0.92 0.54 -10.52
N SER A 87 -0.72 -0.11 -11.67
CA SER A 87 -1.74 -1.01 -12.24
C SER A 87 -2.03 -2.21 -11.33
N VAL A 88 -0.99 -2.84 -10.78
CA VAL A 88 -1.12 -3.95 -9.83
C VAL A 88 -1.87 -3.53 -8.57
N TYR A 89 -1.54 -2.36 -8.01
CA TYR A 89 -2.21 -1.83 -6.82
C TYR A 89 -3.70 -1.57 -7.07
N LYS A 90 -4.05 -0.98 -8.22
CA LYS A 90 -5.46 -0.76 -8.61
C LYS A 90 -6.22 -2.08 -8.73
N VAL A 91 -5.65 -3.08 -9.40
CA VAL A 91 -6.31 -4.40 -9.55
C VAL A 91 -6.49 -5.08 -8.20
N ARG A 92 -5.47 -5.05 -7.33
CA ARG A 92 -5.56 -5.65 -5.98
C ARG A 92 -6.62 -4.94 -5.13
N ALA A 93 -6.70 -3.61 -5.18
CA ALA A 93 -7.72 -2.84 -4.46
C ALA A 93 -9.14 -3.21 -4.95
N ARG A 94 -9.33 -3.32 -6.27
CA ARG A 94 -10.61 -3.77 -6.86
C ARG A 94 -10.98 -5.18 -6.41
N ARG A 95 -10.03 -6.12 -6.39
CA ARG A 95 -10.28 -7.50 -5.92
C ARG A 95 -10.66 -7.55 -4.44
N VAL A 96 -9.96 -6.81 -3.58
CA VAL A 96 -10.29 -6.73 -2.14
C VAL A 96 -11.69 -6.14 -1.94
N LYS A 97 -12.01 -5.04 -2.63
CA LYS A 97 -13.35 -4.43 -2.58
C LYS A 97 -14.44 -5.39 -3.06
N HIS A 98 -14.18 -6.11 -4.16
CA HIS A 98 -15.10 -7.10 -4.67
C HIS A 98 -15.33 -8.26 -3.69
N ARG A 99 -14.27 -8.79 -3.08
CA ARG A 99 -14.36 -9.86 -2.07
C ARG A 99 -15.17 -9.41 -0.85
N ARG A 100 -14.90 -8.20 -0.33
CA ARG A 100 -15.64 -7.62 0.79
C ARG A 100 -17.12 -7.42 0.48
N ARG A 101 -17.48 -6.98 -0.72
CA ARG A 101 -18.89 -6.90 -1.14
C ARG A 101 -19.57 -8.26 -1.23
N ALA A 102 -18.84 -9.30 -1.61
CA ALA A 102 -19.38 -10.66 -1.59
C ALA A 102 -19.59 -11.15 -0.15
N GLU A 103 -18.67 -10.82 0.76
CA GLU A 103 -18.79 -11.10 2.20
C GLU A 103 -20.01 -10.41 2.83
N VAL A 104 -20.27 -9.14 2.50
CA VAL A 104 -21.49 -8.43 2.92
C VAL A 104 -22.76 -9.19 2.51
N ARG A 105 -22.87 -9.58 1.23
CA ARG A 105 -24.05 -10.31 0.74
C ARG A 105 -24.27 -11.64 1.46
N LEU A 106 -23.18 -12.33 1.78
CA LEU A 106 -23.24 -13.60 2.50
C LEU A 106 -23.70 -13.39 3.94
N LEU A 107 -23.15 -12.38 4.63
CA LEU A 107 -23.57 -12.02 5.99
C LEU A 107 -25.03 -11.56 6.05
N GLU A 108 -25.48 -10.74 5.10
CA GLU A 108 -26.88 -10.32 5.01
C GLU A 108 -27.83 -11.52 4.86
N HIS A 109 -27.45 -12.52 4.06
CA HIS A 109 -28.22 -13.76 3.94
C HIS A 109 -28.24 -14.59 5.23
N HIS A 110 -27.13 -14.62 5.97
CA HIS A 110 -27.08 -15.31 7.27
C HIS A 110 -27.93 -14.59 8.33
N ILE A 111 -27.93 -13.26 8.36
CA ILE A 111 -28.74 -12.45 9.27
C ILE A 111 -30.23 -12.68 9.04
N VAL A 112 -30.67 -12.86 7.79
CA VAL A 112 -32.07 -13.20 7.49
C VAL A 112 -32.48 -14.56 8.09
N LYS A 113 -31.55 -15.51 8.18
CA LYS A 113 -31.80 -16.85 8.75
C LYS A 113 -31.72 -16.87 10.27
N ASP A 114 -30.78 -16.11 10.83
CA ASP A 114 -30.53 -16.01 12.26
C ASP A 114 -30.28 -14.54 12.65
N PRO A 115 -31.36 -13.77 12.88
CA PRO A 115 -31.25 -12.36 13.22
C PRO A 115 -30.79 -12.12 14.66
N GLY A 116 -30.72 -13.15 15.50
CA GLY A 116 -30.29 -13.04 16.89
C GLY A 116 -28.77 -13.07 17.07
N ASN A 117 -28.02 -13.41 16.03
CA ASN A 117 -26.59 -13.62 16.11
C ASN A 117 -25.81 -12.30 15.99
N ALA A 118 -25.32 -11.79 17.12
CA ALA A 118 -24.54 -10.57 17.20
C ALA A 118 -23.22 -10.62 16.41
N SER A 119 -22.58 -11.79 16.30
CA SER A 119 -21.30 -11.95 15.58
C SER A 119 -21.43 -11.62 14.09
N TYR A 120 -22.59 -11.87 13.46
CA TYR A 120 -22.80 -11.46 12.08
C TYR A 120 -22.86 -9.95 11.93
N TYR A 121 -23.50 -9.24 12.86
CA TYR A 121 -23.57 -7.78 12.86
C TYR A 121 -22.21 -7.14 13.18
N GLU A 122 -21.44 -7.72 14.11
CA GLU A 122 -20.07 -7.30 14.40
C GLU A 122 -19.21 -7.41 13.14
N ARG A 123 -19.22 -8.58 12.49
CA ARG A 123 -18.44 -8.81 11.26
C ARG A 123 -18.91 -7.90 10.11
N LEU A 124 -20.21 -7.69 9.96
CA LEU A 124 -20.78 -6.81 8.96
C LEU A 124 -20.30 -5.36 9.15
N SER A 125 -20.20 -4.91 10.41
CA SER A 125 -19.66 -3.58 10.75
C SER A 125 -18.20 -3.42 10.33
N GLU A 126 -17.36 -4.44 10.54
CA GLU A 126 -15.96 -4.47 10.09
C GLU A 126 -15.85 -4.36 8.59
N VAL A 127 -16.65 -5.15 7.89
CA VAL A 127 -16.61 -5.18 6.43
C VAL A 127 -17.08 -3.84 5.86
N TYR A 128 -18.14 -3.23 6.41
CA TYR A 128 -18.62 -1.91 6.00
C TYR A 128 -17.63 -0.78 6.27
N GLU A 129 -17.03 -0.74 7.47
CA GLU A 129 -15.98 0.23 7.80
C GLU A 129 -14.83 0.13 6.78
N SER A 130 -14.43 -1.11 6.48
CA SER A 130 -13.34 -1.40 5.58
C SER A 130 -13.66 -1.14 4.10
N LEU A 131 -14.95 -1.00 3.75
CA LEU A 131 -15.42 -0.55 2.44
C LEU A 131 -15.53 0.99 2.35
N GLY A 132 -15.41 1.70 3.48
CA GLY A 132 -15.57 3.14 3.61
C GLY A 132 -17.00 3.59 3.93
N ASP A 133 -17.93 2.66 4.14
CA ASP A 133 -19.34 2.95 4.40
C ASP A 133 -19.58 3.11 5.91
N LYS A 134 -19.07 4.20 6.50
CA LYS A 134 -19.11 4.45 7.95
C LYS A 134 -20.53 4.44 8.54
N THR A 135 -21.51 4.98 7.82
CA THR A 135 -22.91 5.02 8.28
C THR A 135 -23.47 3.62 8.52
N LYS A 136 -23.31 2.73 7.53
CA LYS A 136 -23.72 1.33 7.64
C LYS A 136 -22.91 0.56 8.67
N ALA A 137 -21.62 0.85 8.79
CA ALA A 137 -20.77 0.27 9.82
C ALA A 137 -21.31 0.59 11.23
N LEU A 138 -21.70 1.85 11.46
CA LEU A 138 -22.22 2.31 12.73
C LEU A 138 -23.60 1.72 13.04
N GLU A 139 -24.52 1.68 12.08
CA GLU A 139 -25.83 1.04 12.23
C GLU A 139 -25.69 -0.44 12.62
N THR A 140 -24.80 -1.16 11.95
CA THR A 140 -24.59 -2.59 12.20
C THR A 140 -23.88 -2.85 13.52
N ALA A 141 -22.92 -2.00 13.91
CA ALA A 141 -22.30 -2.05 15.24
C ALA A 141 -23.29 -1.79 16.38
N ARG A 142 -24.25 -0.87 16.19
CA ARG A 142 -25.34 -0.64 17.15
C ARG A 142 -26.23 -1.88 17.32
N MET A 143 -26.55 -2.55 16.22
CA MET A 143 -27.33 -3.80 16.28
C MET A 143 -26.56 -4.92 17.00
N ALA A 144 -25.25 -5.05 16.74
CA ALA A 144 -24.39 -6.00 17.44
C ALA A 144 -24.37 -5.73 18.97
N ALA A 145 -24.14 -4.48 19.37
CA ALA A 145 -24.12 -4.08 20.78
C ALA A 145 -25.47 -4.23 21.50
N LYS A 146 -26.58 -4.10 20.75
CA LYS A 146 -27.94 -4.32 21.28
C LYS A 146 -28.25 -5.79 21.52
N LEU A 147 -27.78 -6.68 20.64
CA LEU A 147 -27.96 -8.13 20.76
C LEU A 147 -27.03 -8.71 21.82
N GLU A 148 -25.76 -8.33 21.79
CA GLU A 148 -24.75 -8.80 22.73
C GLU A 148 -23.90 -7.63 23.24
N PRO A 149 -24.19 -7.12 24.44
CA PRO A 149 -23.49 -5.97 25.04
C PRO A 149 -22.14 -6.40 25.61
N THR A 150 -21.25 -6.88 24.74
CA THR A 150 -19.87 -7.25 25.09
C THR A 150 -18.97 -6.01 25.04
N VAL A 151 -17.89 -6.04 25.83
CA VAL A 151 -16.87 -4.98 25.86
C VAL A 151 -16.33 -4.70 24.44
N SER A 152 -16.12 -5.73 23.61
CA SER A 152 -15.72 -5.60 22.19
C SER A 152 -16.69 -4.72 21.39
N ASN A 153 -17.97 -5.07 21.38
CA ASN A 153 -19.01 -4.36 20.63
C ASN A 153 -19.17 -2.92 21.12
N HIS A 154 -19.06 -2.68 22.43
CA HIS A 154 -19.14 -1.34 22.98
C HIS A 154 -17.94 -0.47 22.56
N TRP A 155 -16.73 -0.98 22.68
CA TRP A 155 -15.52 -0.29 22.22
C TRP A 155 -15.57 0.00 20.71
N ARG A 156 -16.06 -0.95 19.92
CA ARG A 156 -16.17 -0.80 18.48
C ARG A 156 -17.20 0.25 18.07
N LEU A 157 -18.35 0.29 18.74
CA LEU A 157 -19.35 1.34 18.53
C LEU A 157 -18.76 2.72 18.84
N LYS A 158 -18.08 2.86 19.98
CA LYS A 158 -17.43 4.11 20.38
C LYS A 158 -16.40 4.57 19.34
N ASN A 159 -15.54 3.65 18.87
CA ASN A 159 -14.53 3.94 17.85
C ASN A 159 -15.13 4.39 16.51
N LEU A 160 -16.37 4.00 16.18
CA LEU A 160 -17.06 4.42 14.96
C LEU A 160 -17.81 5.74 15.12
N GLU A 161 -18.11 6.15 16.36
CA GLU A 161 -18.78 7.42 16.69
C GLU A 161 -17.79 8.61 16.81
N GLU A 162 -16.52 8.33 17.10
CA GLU A 162 -15.38 9.29 17.08
C GLU A 162 -14.91 9.63 15.65
#